data_AF-A0A0S3SHA9-F1
#
_entry.id   AF-A0A0S3SHA9-F1
#
_cell.length_a   1.000
_cell.length_b   1.000
_cell.length_c   1.000
_cell.angle_alpha   90.00
_cell.angle_beta   90.00
_cell.angle_gamma   90.00
#
_symmetry.space_group_name_H-M   'P 1'
#
loop_
_entity.id
_entity.type
_entity.pdbx_description
1 polymer ?
#
loop_
_entity_poly.entity_id
_entity_poly.type
_entity_poly.pdbx_seq_one_letter_code
_entity_poly.pdbx_strand_id
1 'polypeptide(L)'
;MRSFRENMEEFLKSQLMIDIEVGLGPAGELRYPSYTQNVGWVFPGIGEFQCYDKYLKADFKEAAAEAGHPEWELPDNAGKPNDKPESTEFFKSNGTYQTEKGRFFLTWYSNKLLTHGDDILDEANKVFLGYRVKLAAKVAGIHWWYKTESHAAELTAGYYNLCHRDGYRPIARMLSRHNAILNFTCLEMKNVEQPVEAQSGAEELVKQVLSGGWAEKIEVAGENALARYDREAYDQILSNTRPNGVVKFGHPARKMYGVTYLRLSDKLMKQRNFDIFKTFVKKMHANLDYCSDPERYYHFTEPMERSKPRIPLEILLEATEPLEPYPWLKETDVTRRVLAGFLHYILATVLRILRIKVN
;
A
#
# COMPACT_ATOMS: atom_id res chain seq x y z
N MET A 1 -2.56 -9.23 19.99
CA MET A 1 -3.91 -9.26 19.37
C MET A 1 -4.97 -9.91 20.26
N ARG A 2 -4.85 -11.17 20.73
CA ARG A 2 -5.89 -11.80 21.61
C ARG A 2 -6.31 -10.96 22.82
N SER A 3 -5.33 -10.52 23.61
CA SER A 3 -5.58 -9.64 24.77
C SER A 3 -6.27 -8.32 24.37
N PHE A 4 -5.90 -7.71 23.23
CA PHE A 4 -6.58 -6.51 22.72
C PHE A 4 -8.06 -6.79 22.41
N ARG A 5 -8.35 -7.88 21.68
CA ARG A 5 -9.73 -8.29 21.38
C ARG A 5 -10.56 -8.49 22.65
N GLU A 6 -10.00 -9.15 23.67
CA GLU A 6 -10.69 -9.41 24.94
C GLU A 6 -10.99 -8.13 25.71
N ASN A 7 -9.99 -7.25 25.84
CA ASN A 7 -10.13 -6.01 26.61
C ASN A 7 -10.92 -4.92 25.87
N MET A 8 -11.00 -5.00 24.53
CA MET A 8 -11.73 -4.05 23.68
C MET A 8 -13.01 -4.65 23.08
N GLU A 9 -13.51 -5.76 23.65
CA GLU A 9 -14.63 -6.52 23.09
C GLU A 9 -15.87 -5.65 22.89
N GLU A 10 -16.19 -4.78 23.85
CA GLU A 10 -17.35 -3.89 23.76
C GLU A 10 -17.26 -2.94 22.56
N PHE A 11 -16.08 -2.38 22.28
CA PHE A 11 -15.86 -1.49 21.12
C PHE A 11 -15.89 -2.22 19.78
N LEU A 12 -15.44 -3.49 19.76
CA LEU A 12 -15.56 -4.35 18.59
C LEU A 12 -17.02 -4.74 18.32
N LYS A 13 -17.79 -5.07 19.37
CA LYS A 13 -19.24 -5.36 19.28
C LYS A 13 -20.04 -4.12 18.89
N SER A 14 -19.67 -2.94 19.38
CA SER A 14 -20.29 -1.67 19.03
C SER A 14 -19.87 -1.15 17.65
N GLN A 15 -18.98 -1.86 16.93
CA GLN A 15 -18.46 -1.48 15.62
C GLN A 15 -17.80 -0.10 15.60
N LEU A 16 -17.18 0.30 16.72
CA LEU A 16 -16.39 1.54 16.77
C LEU A 16 -15.13 1.42 15.90
N MET A 17 -14.54 0.23 15.86
CA MET A 17 -13.35 -0.08 15.07
C MET A 17 -13.78 -0.55 13.68
N ILE A 18 -13.34 0.16 12.64
CA ILE A 18 -13.64 -0.19 11.24
C ILE A 18 -12.62 -1.18 10.64
N ASP A 19 -11.37 -1.11 11.09
CA ASP A 19 -10.29 -2.01 10.71
C ASP A 19 -9.28 -2.21 11.85
N ILE A 20 -8.49 -3.27 11.73
CA ILE A 20 -7.29 -3.56 12.52
C ILE A 20 -6.11 -3.56 11.55
N GLU A 21 -5.32 -2.49 11.59
CA GLU A 21 -4.03 -2.46 10.89
C GLU A 21 -2.99 -3.27 11.68
N VAL A 22 -2.55 -4.37 11.08
CA VAL A 22 -1.59 -5.29 11.68
C VAL A 22 -0.18 -4.81 11.33
N GLY A 23 0.61 -4.44 12.34
CA GLY A 23 2.00 -4.03 12.13
C GLY A 23 2.88 -5.21 11.72
N LEU A 24 3.57 -5.08 10.58
CA LEU A 24 4.36 -6.15 9.95
C LEU A 24 5.86 -5.82 9.82
N GLY A 25 6.33 -4.80 10.52
CA GLY A 25 7.71 -4.35 10.43
C GLY A 25 7.94 -2.92 10.94
N PRO A 26 9.04 -2.27 10.54
CA PRO A 26 9.39 -0.91 10.93
C PRO A 26 8.27 0.07 10.56
N ALA A 27 7.90 0.95 11.49
CA ALA A 27 6.74 1.85 11.35
C ALA A 27 5.40 1.15 11.08
N GLY A 28 5.29 -0.16 11.38
CA GLY A 28 4.12 -0.98 11.11
C GLY A 28 4.04 -1.53 9.67
N GLU A 29 4.98 -1.17 8.81
CA GLU A 29 4.97 -1.49 7.38
C GLU A 29 5.57 -2.87 7.11
N LEU A 30 5.02 -3.61 6.13
CA LEU A 30 5.57 -4.89 5.66
C LEU A 30 6.84 -4.67 4.83
N ARG A 31 7.97 -4.46 5.51
CA ARG A 31 9.28 -4.26 4.88
C ARG A 31 10.44 -4.47 5.83
N TYR A 32 11.63 -4.43 5.27
CA TYR A 32 12.88 -4.33 6.03
C TYR A 32 13.20 -2.89 6.46
N PRO A 33 14.01 -2.69 7.54
CA PRO A 33 14.46 -1.37 8.00
C PRO A 33 15.62 -0.78 7.16
N SER A 34 15.53 -0.85 5.83
CA SER A 34 16.66 -0.56 4.92
C SER A 34 17.08 0.92 4.85
N TYR A 35 16.24 1.86 5.29
CA TYR A 35 16.48 3.31 5.24
C TYR A 35 16.34 3.98 6.62
N THR A 36 17.12 3.52 7.59
CA THR A 36 17.00 4.00 8.98
C THR A 36 17.83 5.28 9.22
N GLN A 37 17.17 6.41 9.48
CA GLN A 37 17.84 7.70 9.73
C GLN A 37 18.82 7.67 10.91
N ASN A 38 18.48 6.96 11.98
CA ASN A 38 19.32 6.87 13.18
C ASN A 38 20.67 6.17 12.96
N VAL A 39 20.83 5.44 11.86
CA VAL A 39 22.09 4.78 11.47
C VAL A 39 22.78 5.49 10.31
N GLY A 40 22.38 6.74 10.01
CA GLY A 40 23.07 7.63 9.08
C GLY A 40 22.54 7.60 7.64
N TRP A 41 21.43 6.90 7.36
CA TRP A 41 20.77 6.98 6.06
C TRP A 41 20.16 8.38 5.83
N VAL A 42 20.34 8.91 4.62
CA VAL A 42 19.79 10.19 4.17
C VAL A 42 19.18 10.00 2.79
N PHE A 43 17.98 10.54 2.59
CA PHE A 43 17.31 10.53 1.29
C PHE A 43 18.18 11.25 0.24
N PRO A 44 18.35 10.70 -1.00
CA PRO A 44 17.71 9.51 -1.54
C PRO A 44 18.63 8.26 -1.56
N GLY A 45 19.40 7.95 -0.51
CA GLY A 45 20.28 6.77 -0.48
C GLY A 45 19.57 5.44 -0.81
N ILE A 46 20.27 4.50 -1.45
CA ILE A 46 19.72 3.18 -1.81
C ILE A 46 19.31 2.30 -0.61
N GLY A 47 19.80 2.61 0.59
CA GLY A 47 19.61 1.77 1.78
C GLY A 47 20.49 0.52 1.77
N GLU A 48 20.22 -0.41 2.68
CA GLU A 48 20.97 -1.67 2.79
C GLU A 48 20.04 -2.87 3.00
N PHE A 49 20.43 -4.04 2.47
CA PHE A 49 19.77 -5.31 2.80
C PHE A 49 19.87 -5.61 4.30
N GLN A 50 18.79 -6.13 4.91
CA GLN A 50 18.69 -6.36 6.35
C GLN A 50 18.48 -7.86 6.67
N CYS A 51 19.36 -8.70 6.13
CA CYS A 51 19.27 -10.17 6.23
C CYS A 51 20.52 -10.83 6.83
N TYR A 52 21.36 -10.07 7.54
CA TYR A 52 22.65 -10.56 8.06
C TYR A 52 22.57 -11.11 9.49
N ASP A 53 21.40 -11.12 10.12
CA ASP A 53 21.23 -11.83 11.38
C ASP A 53 21.43 -13.34 11.20
N LYS A 54 21.77 -14.02 12.29
CA LYS A 54 22.13 -15.44 12.24
C LYS A 54 21.01 -16.36 11.72
N TYR A 55 19.74 -15.96 11.84
CA TYR A 55 18.61 -16.79 11.42
C TYR A 55 18.39 -16.67 9.91
N LEU A 56 18.28 -15.43 9.40
CA LEU A 56 18.13 -15.20 7.96
C LEU A 56 19.37 -15.66 7.18
N LYS A 57 20.58 -15.50 7.73
CA LYS A 57 21.79 -16.01 7.10
C LYS A 57 21.82 -17.54 7.01
N ALA A 58 21.38 -18.25 8.05
CA ALA A 58 21.30 -19.72 8.04
C ALA A 58 20.24 -20.22 7.05
N ASP A 59 19.07 -19.57 7.05
CA ASP A 59 17.98 -19.87 6.12
C ASP A 59 18.40 -19.67 4.66
N PHE A 60 19.05 -18.55 4.33
CA PHE A 60 19.57 -18.33 2.98
C PHE A 60 20.59 -19.41 2.57
N LYS A 61 21.45 -19.82 3.50
CA LYS A 61 22.45 -20.86 3.24
C LYS A 61 21.85 -22.22 2.95
N GLU A 62 20.80 -22.58 3.67
CA GLU A 62 20.03 -23.80 3.42
C GLU A 62 19.35 -23.73 2.03
N ALA A 63 18.62 -22.65 1.76
CA ALA A 63 17.94 -22.45 0.47
C ALA A 63 18.91 -22.47 -0.71
N ALA A 64 20.09 -21.85 -0.58
CA ALA A 64 21.11 -21.86 -1.61
C ALA A 64 21.69 -23.25 -1.86
N ALA A 65 21.92 -24.03 -0.79
CA ALA A 65 22.39 -25.41 -0.92
C ALA A 65 21.34 -26.32 -1.59
N GLU A 66 20.06 -26.17 -1.25
CA GLU A 66 18.95 -26.89 -1.89
C GLU A 66 18.81 -26.55 -3.38
N ALA A 67 19.10 -25.30 -3.76
CA ALA A 67 19.16 -24.86 -5.15
C ALA A 67 20.41 -25.35 -5.91
N GLY A 68 21.30 -26.11 -5.26
CA GLY A 68 22.53 -26.63 -5.87
C GLY A 68 23.72 -25.67 -5.83
N HIS A 69 23.61 -24.57 -5.08
CA HIS A 69 24.61 -23.50 -4.98
C HIS A 69 25.06 -23.22 -3.54
N PRO A 70 25.61 -24.21 -2.80
CA PRO A 70 26.04 -24.02 -1.41
C PRO A 70 27.12 -22.94 -1.23
N GLU A 71 27.84 -22.59 -2.31
CA GLU A 71 28.84 -21.53 -2.35
C GLU A 71 28.25 -20.12 -2.32
N TRP A 72 26.96 -19.94 -2.60
CA TRP A 72 26.35 -18.61 -2.61
C TRP A 72 26.28 -18.02 -1.20
N GLU A 73 26.86 -16.82 -1.07
CA GLU A 73 26.76 -15.97 0.12
C GLU A 73 25.76 -14.83 -0.11
N LEU A 74 25.29 -14.23 1.00
CA LEU A 74 24.55 -12.96 0.97
C LEU A 74 25.38 -11.88 0.24
N PRO A 75 24.73 -10.86 -0.36
CA PRO A 75 25.46 -9.80 -1.07
C PRO A 75 26.48 -9.10 -0.17
N ASP A 76 27.71 -8.95 -0.66
CA ASP A 76 28.79 -8.18 -0.02
C ASP A 76 29.19 -6.95 -0.87
N ASN A 77 28.54 -6.78 -2.02
CA ASN A 77 28.86 -5.81 -3.05
C ASN A 77 27.70 -4.83 -3.34
N ALA A 78 26.75 -4.72 -2.41
CA ALA A 78 25.56 -3.87 -2.51
C ALA A 78 25.79 -2.41 -2.07
N GLY A 79 27.01 -2.05 -1.66
CA GLY A 79 27.36 -0.70 -1.22
C GLY A 79 26.91 -0.39 0.21
N LYS A 80 26.76 0.91 0.50
CA LYS A 80 26.40 1.52 1.79
C LYS A 80 25.07 2.27 1.68
N PRO A 81 24.44 2.72 2.79
CA PRO A 81 23.06 3.19 2.77
C PRO A 81 22.84 4.43 1.89
N ASN A 82 23.86 5.28 1.76
CA ASN A 82 23.81 6.56 1.03
C ASN A 82 24.42 6.51 -0.37
N ASP A 83 24.84 5.32 -0.82
CA ASP A 83 25.35 5.18 -2.18
C ASP A 83 24.23 5.37 -3.21
N LYS A 84 24.64 5.59 -4.46
CA LYS A 84 23.77 5.57 -5.63
C LYS A 84 23.85 4.21 -6.31
N PRO A 85 22.79 3.75 -7.01
CA PRO A 85 22.78 2.43 -7.63
C PRO A 85 24.01 2.17 -8.51
N GLU A 86 24.37 3.14 -9.37
CA GLU A 86 25.48 3.06 -10.32
C GLU A 86 26.86 2.97 -9.67
N SER A 87 26.98 3.33 -8.39
CA SER A 87 28.24 3.26 -7.63
C SER A 87 28.47 1.89 -6.99
N THR A 88 27.52 0.97 -7.11
CA THR A 88 27.58 -0.36 -6.50
C THR A 88 27.70 -1.45 -7.57
N GLU A 89 28.44 -2.52 -7.28
CA GLU A 89 28.51 -3.65 -8.20
C GLU A 89 27.20 -4.43 -8.28
N PHE A 90 26.43 -4.42 -7.19
CA PHE A 90 25.15 -5.09 -7.14
C PHE A 90 24.10 -4.42 -8.02
N PHE A 91 23.92 -3.09 -7.95
CA PHE A 91 22.81 -2.36 -8.59
C PHE A 91 23.15 -1.64 -9.91
N LYS A 92 24.44 -1.50 -10.28
CA LYS A 92 24.80 -0.92 -11.59
C LYS A 92 24.17 -1.71 -12.75
N SER A 93 24.06 -1.10 -13.93
CA SER A 93 23.58 -1.80 -15.13
C SER A 93 24.44 -3.04 -15.41
N ASN A 94 23.79 -4.18 -15.75
CA ASN A 94 24.40 -5.51 -15.82
C ASN A 94 25.09 -5.97 -14.50
N GLY A 95 24.66 -5.42 -13.36
CA GLY A 95 25.19 -5.73 -12.03
C GLY A 95 24.71 -7.06 -11.48
N THR A 96 25.12 -7.37 -10.24
CA THR A 96 24.82 -8.67 -9.61
C THR A 96 23.32 -8.95 -9.51
N TYR A 97 22.47 -7.92 -9.35
CA TYR A 97 21.01 -8.09 -9.27
C TYR A 97 20.39 -8.79 -10.50
N GLN A 98 21.04 -8.72 -11.66
CA GLN A 98 20.61 -9.38 -12.90
C GLN A 98 21.25 -10.75 -13.12
N THR A 99 22.17 -11.18 -12.26
CA THR A 99 22.76 -12.53 -12.32
C THR A 99 21.79 -13.56 -11.76
N GLU A 100 22.06 -14.84 -12.02
CA GLU A 100 21.29 -15.94 -11.42
C GLU A 100 21.30 -15.88 -9.88
N LYS A 101 22.49 -15.73 -9.28
CA LYS A 101 22.67 -15.54 -7.83
C LYS A 101 21.86 -14.35 -7.30
N GLY A 102 21.93 -13.20 -7.99
CA GLY A 102 21.21 -12.00 -7.57
C GLY A 102 19.70 -12.15 -7.63
N ARG A 103 19.16 -12.72 -8.72
CA ARG A 103 17.73 -13.01 -8.86
C ARG A 103 17.26 -14.03 -7.81
N PHE A 104 18.05 -15.06 -7.54
CA PHE A 104 17.77 -16.02 -6.48
C PHE A 104 17.70 -15.34 -5.12
N PHE A 105 18.72 -14.55 -4.77
CA PHE A 105 18.76 -13.79 -3.52
C PHE A 105 17.56 -12.84 -3.37
N LEU A 106 17.24 -12.03 -4.39
CA LEU A 106 16.13 -11.08 -4.34
C LEU A 106 14.77 -11.78 -4.25
N THR A 107 14.62 -12.93 -4.91
CA THR A 107 13.43 -13.78 -4.78
C THR A 107 13.30 -14.33 -3.36
N TRP A 108 14.36 -14.92 -2.82
CA TRP A 108 14.38 -15.40 -1.43
C TRP A 108 14.06 -14.27 -0.43
N TYR A 109 14.72 -13.12 -0.56
CA TYR A 109 14.60 -11.99 0.37
C TYR A 109 13.19 -11.38 0.36
N SER A 110 12.61 -11.15 -0.82
CA SER A 110 11.23 -10.65 -0.92
C SER A 110 10.18 -11.67 -0.46
N ASN A 111 10.41 -12.97 -0.71
CA ASN A 111 9.49 -14.03 -0.28
C ASN A 111 9.40 -14.18 1.24
N LYS A 112 10.44 -13.80 1.99
CA LYS A 112 10.37 -13.73 3.45
C LYS A 112 9.30 -12.75 3.93
N LEU A 113 9.15 -11.59 3.27
CA LEU A 113 8.07 -10.65 3.59
C LEU A 113 6.69 -11.21 3.24
N LEU A 114 6.54 -11.87 2.09
CA LEU A 114 5.25 -12.50 1.73
C LEU A 114 4.81 -13.54 2.77
N THR A 115 5.73 -14.42 3.17
CA THR A 115 5.48 -15.46 4.16
C THR A 115 5.20 -14.86 5.54
N HIS A 116 6.00 -13.87 5.95
CA HIS A 116 5.82 -13.14 7.21
C HIS A 116 4.44 -12.46 7.30
N GLY A 117 4.03 -11.76 6.24
CA GLY A 117 2.73 -11.11 6.16
C GLY A 117 1.58 -12.11 6.25
N ASP A 118 1.63 -13.19 5.46
CA ASP A 118 0.61 -14.25 5.45
C ASP A 118 0.46 -14.89 6.84
N ASP A 119 1.56 -15.32 7.46
CA ASP A 119 1.53 -16.03 8.75
C ASP A 119 0.94 -15.16 9.86
N ILE A 120 1.32 -13.88 9.94
CA ILE A 120 0.82 -12.97 10.97
C ILE A 120 -0.64 -12.57 10.71
N LEU A 121 -1.03 -12.32 9.46
CA LEU A 121 -2.42 -12.05 9.12
C LEU A 121 -3.32 -13.26 9.34
N ASP A 122 -2.79 -14.47 9.18
CA ASP A 122 -3.50 -15.69 9.51
C ASP A 122 -3.83 -15.77 11.01
N GLU A 123 -2.89 -15.41 11.88
CA GLU A 123 -3.10 -15.28 13.32
C GLU A 123 -4.07 -14.14 13.66
N ALA A 124 -3.93 -12.97 13.02
CA ALA A 124 -4.85 -11.85 13.21
C ALA A 124 -6.29 -12.25 12.88
N ASN A 125 -6.49 -12.96 11.76
CA ASN A 125 -7.80 -13.45 11.34
C ASN A 125 -8.38 -14.45 12.35
N LYS A 126 -7.57 -15.36 12.93
CA LYS A 126 -8.03 -16.26 14.02
C LYS A 126 -8.53 -15.48 15.24
N VAL A 127 -7.89 -14.36 15.56
CA VAL A 127 -8.25 -13.55 16.72
C VAL A 127 -9.56 -12.80 16.50
N PHE A 128 -9.71 -12.13 15.35
CA PHE A 128 -10.85 -11.24 15.08
C PHE A 128 -11.99 -11.92 14.32
N LEU A 129 -11.94 -13.24 14.16
CA LEU A 129 -12.99 -14.05 13.53
C LEU A 129 -14.38 -13.75 14.11
N GLY A 130 -15.35 -13.51 13.24
CA GLY A 130 -16.74 -13.22 13.60
C GLY A 130 -17.03 -11.77 14.00
N TYR A 131 -16.02 -10.90 14.17
CA TYR A 131 -16.23 -9.47 14.40
C TYR A 131 -16.42 -8.71 13.08
N ARG A 132 -17.23 -7.65 13.09
CA ARG A 132 -17.45 -6.76 11.94
C ARG A 132 -16.33 -5.73 11.83
N VAL A 133 -15.12 -6.20 11.52
CA VAL A 133 -13.91 -5.40 11.37
C VAL A 133 -13.06 -5.98 10.23
N LYS A 134 -12.37 -5.13 9.47
CA LYS A 134 -11.43 -5.59 8.42
C LYS A 134 -10.00 -5.70 8.95
N LEU A 135 -9.18 -6.54 8.34
CA LEU A 135 -7.73 -6.48 8.54
C LEU A 135 -7.13 -5.53 7.52
N ALA A 136 -6.08 -4.83 7.89
CA ALA A 136 -5.27 -4.04 6.99
C ALA A 136 -3.79 -4.34 7.18
N ALA A 137 -3.03 -4.26 6.09
CA ALA A 137 -1.58 -4.35 6.10
C ALA A 137 -0.99 -3.15 5.37
N LYS A 138 0.01 -2.52 5.97
CA LYS A 138 0.62 -1.32 5.43
C LYS A 138 1.83 -1.64 4.55
N VAL A 139 1.86 -1.06 3.36
CA VAL A 139 2.97 -1.16 2.39
C VAL A 139 3.57 0.24 2.18
N ALA A 140 4.89 0.32 2.31
CA ALA A 140 5.65 1.57 2.20
C ALA A 140 5.81 2.02 0.74
N GLY A 141 5.74 3.33 0.49
CA GLY A 141 5.95 3.94 -0.82
C GLY A 141 7.42 4.32 -1.02
N ILE A 142 8.20 3.40 -1.55
CA ILE A 142 9.64 3.62 -1.81
C ILE A 142 9.81 4.19 -3.21
N HIS A 143 9.61 5.50 -3.34
CA HIS A 143 9.49 6.16 -4.63
C HIS A 143 10.83 6.56 -5.26
N TRP A 144 11.92 6.65 -4.48
CA TRP A 144 13.24 7.00 -5.00
C TRP A 144 13.92 5.81 -5.66
N TRP A 145 14.73 6.08 -6.69
CA TRP A 145 15.29 5.09 -7.63
C TRP A 145 14.29 4.27 -8.44
N TYR A 146 12.98 4.49 -8.29
CA TYR A 146 11.93 3.83 -9.08
C TYR A 146 12.11 4.05 -10.60
N LYS A 147 12.68 5.18 -11.02
CA LYS A 147 12.94 5.47 -12.44
C LYS A 147 14.25 4.88 -12.96
N THR A 148 15.00 4.17 -12.12
CA THR A 148 16.21 3.44 -12.53
C THR A 148 15.89 1.98 -12.81
N GLU A 149 16.65 1.34 -13.69
CA GLU A 149 16.48 -0.08 -14.02
C GLU A 149 16.54 -1.00 -12.78
N SER A 150 17.35 -0.62 -11.78
CA SER A 150 17.60 -1.45 -10.60
C SER A 150 16.54 -1.36 -9.51
N HIS A 151 15.74 -0.26 -9.47
CA HIS A 151 14.82 0.00 -8.35
C HIS A 151 15.47 -0.19 -6.96
N ALA A 152 16.74 0.18 -6.80
CA ALA A 152 17.59 -0.29 -5.70
C ALA A 152 16.99 -0.14 -4.29
N ALA A 153 16.30 0.98 -4.01
CA ALA A 153 15.69 1.19 -2.70
C ALA A 153 14.47 0.29 -2.44
N GLU A 154 13.68 -0.03 -3.47
CA GLU A 154 12.60 -1.01 -3.36
C GLU A 154 13.20 -2.39 -3.06
N LEU A 155 14.27 -2.77 -3.77
CA LEU A 155 14.95 -4.04 -3.57
C LEU A 155 15.50 -4.19 -2.15
N THR A 156 16.19 -3.17 -1.61
CA THR A 156 16.73 -3.23 -0.23
C THR A 156 15.61 -3.26 0.81
N ALA A 157 14.49 -2.59 0.56
CA ALA A 157 13.29 -2.63 1.41
C ALA A 157 12.57 -4.00 1.39
N GLY A 158 12.90 -4.87 0.42
CA GLY A 158 12.33 -6.21 0.24
C GLY A 158 11.23 -6.28 -0.80
N TYR A 159 10.91 -5.19 -1.50
CA TYR A 159 10.00 -5.19 -2.62
C TYR A 159 10.79 -5.49 -3.89
N TYR A 160 10.72 -6.74 -4.36
CA TYR A 160 11.41 -7.13 -5.59
C TYR A 160 10.63 -6.63 -6.83
N ASN A 161 10.56 -5.31 -6.98
CA ASN A 161 9.92 -4.61 -8.08
C ASN A 161 10.97 -4.20 -9.12
N LEU A 162 10.70 -4.46 -10.40
CA LEU A 162 11.50 -4.02 -11.54
C LEU A 162 10.55 -3.69 -12.70
N CYS A 163 11.06 -3.03 -13.75
CA CYS A 163 10.26 -2.69 -14.94
C CYS A 163 9.55 -3.90 -15.61
N HIS A 164 10.07 -5.11 -15.43
CA HIS A 164 9.56 -6.35 -16.00
C HIS A 164 9.13 -7.37 -14.92
N ARG A 165 9.02 -6.94 -13.66
CA ARG A 165 8.62 -7.78 -12.53
C ARG A 165 7.80 -6.96 -11.53
N ASP A 166 6.51 -7.23 -11.42
CA ASP A 166 5.67 -6.59 -10.41
C ASP A 166 5.99 -7.11 -9.00
N GLY A 167 6.57 -6.26 -8.16
CA GLY A 167 6.93 -6.60 -6.78
C GLY A 167 5.80 -6.45 -5.76
N TYR A 168 4.68 -5.80 -6.13
CA TYR A 168 3.60 -5.43 -5.21
C TYR A 168 2.34 -6.26 -5.40
N ARG A 169 2.03 -6.68 -6.63
CA ARG A 169 0.86 -7.53 -6.91
C ARG A 169 0.91 -8.88 -6.18
N PRO A 170 2.06 -9.54 -5.96
CA PRO A 170 2.14 -10.72 -5.08
C PRO A 170 1.70 -10.43 -3.64
N ILE A 171 2.00 -9.22 -3.12
CA ILE A 171 1.54 -8.79 -1.79
C ILE A 171 0.01 -8.67 -1.80
N ALA A 172 -0.56 -8.01 -2.81
CA ALA A 172 -2.02 -7.89 -2.96
C ALA A 172 -2.69 -9.27 -3.07
N ARG A 173 -2.12 -10.19 -3.83
CA ARG A 173 -2.61 -11.57 -3.97
C ARG A 173 -2.57 -12.31 -2.63
N MET A 174 -1.49 -12.17 -1.87
CA MET A 174 -1.40 -12.72 -0.51
C MET A 174 -2.52 -12.17 0.38
N LEU A 175 -2.72 -10.85 0.41
CA LEU A 175 -3.78 -10.20 1.20
C LEU A 175 -5.19 -10.67 0.82
N SER A 176 -5.41 -11.04 -0.44
CA SER A 176 -6.72 -11.48 -0.93
C SER A 176 -7.29 -12.68 -0.19
N ARG A 177 -6.43 -13.61 0.28
CA ARG A 177 -6.87 -14.80 1.01
C ARG A 177 -7.35 -14.46 2.42
N HIS A 178 -6.95 -13.31 2.96
CA HIS A 178 -7.35 -12.79 4.26
C HIS A 178 -8.50 -11.79 4.21
N ASN A 179 -8.98 -11.43 3.00
CA ASN A 179 -9.89 -10.30 2.80
C ASN A 179 -9.37 -9.01 3.47
N ALA A 180 -8.05 -8.80 3.40
CA ALA A 180 -7.36 -7.69 4.03
C ALA A 180 -7.23 -6.50 3.06
N ILE A 181 -7.21 -5.29 3.62
CA ILE A 181 -6.98 -4.04 2.90
C ILE A 181 -5.48 -3.84 2.73
N LEU A 182 -5.05 -3.46 1.52
CA LEU A 182 -3.70 -2.93 1.30
C LEU A 182 -3.73 -1.43 1.61
N ASN A 183 -3.05 -0.99 2.68
CA ASN A 183 -2.89 0.43 3.00
C ASN A 183 -1.55 0.95 2.47
N PHE A 184 -1.58 1.87 1.50
CA PHE A 184 -0.39 2.37 0.81
C PHE A 184 -0.08 3.84 1.13
N THR A 185 1.19 4.20 1.33
CA THR A 185 1.59 5.58 1.61
C THR A 185 2.00 6.36 0.34
N CYS A 186 2.42 7.63 0.48
CA CYS A 186 2.83 8.55 -0.60
C CYS A 186 1.71 9.05 -1.53
N LEU A 187 0.44 9.00 -1.09
CA LEU A 187 -0.69 9.42 -1.93
C LEU A 187 -0.69 10.90 -2.34
N GLU A 188 0.07 11.74 -1.64
CA GLU A 188 0.09 13.19 -1.83
C GLU A 188 1.24 13.68 -2.73
N MET A 189 2.23 12.83 -2.97
CA MET A 189 3.47 13.22 -3.64
C MET A 189 3.29 13.38 -5.15
N LYS A 190 3.95 14.40 -5.70
CA LYS A 190 4.14 14.55 -7.15
C LYS A 190 5.60 14.40 -7.53
N ASN A 191 5.86 13.90 -8.74
CA ASN A 191 7.23 13.73 -9.23
C ASN A 191 8.00 15.06 -9.33
N VAL A 192 7.30 16.14 -9.68
CA VAL A 192 7.89 17.48 -9.81
C VAL A 192 8.34 18.08 -8.48
N GLU A 193 7.92 17.51 -7.36
CA GLU A 193 8.32 17.93 -6.01
C GLU A 193 9.62 17.24 -5.55
N GLN A 194 10.10 16.26 -6.32
CA GLN A 194 11.22 15.40 -5.93
C GLN A 194 12.51 15.88 -6.59
N PRO A 195 13.67 15.78 -5.90
CA PRO A 195 14.96 16.07 -6.49
C PRO A 195 15.24 15.17 -7.71
N VAL A 196 15.83 15.73 -8.77
CA VAL A 196 16.09 15.00 -10.02
C VAL A 196 17.05 13.84 -9.79
N GLU A 197 18.03 14.03 -8.92
CA GLU A 197 19.03 13.05 -8.51
C GLU A 197 18.43 11.84 -7.78
N ALA A 198 17.22 11.96 -7.22
CA ALA A 198 16.55 10.85 -6.54
C ALA A 198 15.92 9.85 -7.52
N GLN A 199 15.84 10.18 -8.82
CA GLN A 199 15.19 9.36 -9.84
C GLN A 199 13.82 8.84 -9.38
N SER A 200 13.05 9.74 -8.77
CA SER A 200 11.81 9.39 -8.08
C SER A 200 10.64 9.21 -9.04
N GLY A 201 9.83 8.18 -8.81
CA GLY A 201 8.59 7.89 -9.55
C GLY A 201 7.40 7.67 -8.62
N ALA A 202 7.09 8.64 -7.75
CA ALA A 202 6.04 8.51 -6.74
C ALA A 202 4.65 8.34 -7.37
N GLU A 203 4.36 9.09 -8.44
CA GLU A 203 3.07 9.03 -9.12
C GLU A 203 2.86 7.72 -9.88
N GLU A 204 3.91 7.21 -10.53
CA GLU A 204 3.89 5.92 -11.21
C GLU A 204 3.77 4.77 -10.20
N LEU A 205 4.50 4.85 -9.10
CA LEU A 205 4.45 3.85 -8.03
C LEU A 205 3.04 3.73 -7.43
N VAL A 206 2.39 4.85 -7.09
CA VAL A 206 0.99 4.82 -6.59
C VAL A 206 0.07 4.16 -7.64
N LYS A 207 0.20 4.51 -8.92
CA LYS A 207 -0.60 3.89 -9.99
C LYS A 207 -0.38 2.39 -10.07
N GLN A 208 0.87 1.92 -9.99
CA GLN A 208 1.22 0.50 -10.01
C GLN A 208 0.54 -0.23 -8.85
N VAL A 209 0.78 0.22 -7.60
CA VAL A 209 0.31 -0.48 -6.40
C VAL A 209 -1.21 -0.50 -6.31
N LEU A 210 -1.89 0.63 -6.55
CA LEU A 210 -3.35 0.67 -6.51
C LEU A 210 -3.97 -0.21 -7.61
N SER A 211 -3.37 -0.20 -8.82
CA SER A 211 -3.85 -1.05 -9.93
C SER A 211 -3.66 -2.53 -9.63
N GLY A 212 -2.52 -2.92 -9.06
CA GLY A 212 -2.26 -4.30 -8.63
C GLY A 212 -3.26 -4.78 -7.58
N GLY A 213 -3.56 -3.95 -6.59
CA GLY A 213 -4.59 -4.23 -5.57
C GLY A 213 -5.98 -4.46 -6.19
N TRP A 214 -6.43 -3.56 -7.07
CA TRP A 214 -7.72 -3.73 -7.73
C TRP A 214 -7.76 -4.92 -8.70
N ALA A 215 -6.66 -5.25 -9.37
CA ALA A 215 -6.56 -6.42 -10.24
C ALA A 215 -6.68 -7.74 -9.47
N GLU A 216 -6.11 -7.79 -8.26
CA GLU A 216 -6.27 -8.91 -7.31
C GLU A 216 -7.60 -8.85 -6.52
N LYS A 217 -8.49 -7.90 -6.87
CA LYS A 217 -9.84 -7.74 -6.31
C LYS A 217 -9.86 -7.50 -4.80
N ILE A 218 -8.84 -6.82 -4.28
CA ILE A 218 -8.80 -6.38 -2.88
C ILE A 218 -9.14 -4.90 -2.75
N GLU A 219 -9.53 -4.52 -1.54
CA GLU A 219 -9.68 -3.12 -1.17
C GLU A 219 -8.31 -2.49 -0.96
N VAL A 220 -8.17 -1.24 -1.42
CA VAL A 220 -6.93 -0.48 -1.28
C VAL A 220 -7.21 0.85 -0.60
N ALA A 221 -6.53 1.10 0.50
CA ALA A 221 -6.56 2.35 1.26
C ALA A 221 -5.20 3.06 1.16
N GLY A 222 -5.07 4.24 1.76
CA GLY A 222 -3.77 4.89 1.79
C GLY A 222 -3.61 6.09 2.69
N GLU A 223 -2.40 6.62 2.70
CA GLU A 223 -1.96 7.71 3.56
C GLU A 223 -1.11 8.72 2.78
N ASN A 224 -1.06 9.96 3.26
CA ASN A 224 0.04 10.85 2.89
C ASN A 224 1.30 10.50 3.69
N ALA A 225 2.46 10.49 3.03
CA ALA A 225 3.73 10.13 3.66
C ALA A 225 4.28 11.25 4.54
N LEU A 226 4.14 12.51 4.11
CA LEU A 226 4.63 13.69 4.81
C LEU A 226 3.49 14.65 5.16
N ALA A 227 3.66 15.42 6.23
CA ALA A 227 2.67 16.40 6.66
C ALA A 227 2.55 17.54 5.63
N ARG A 228 1.41 17.64 4.96
CA ARG A 228 1.11 18.63 3.91
C ARG A 228 -0.22 19.33 4.20
N TYR A 229 -0.28 20.64 3.99
CA TYR A 229 -1.47 21.47 4.31
C TYR A 229 -1.97 22.30 3.11
N ASP A 230 -1.35 22.11 1.96
CA ASP A 230 -1.59 22.81 0.70
C ASP A 230 -2.59 22.08 -0.20
N ARG A 231 -3.19 22.80 -1.15
CA ARG A 231 -4.26 22.28 -2.02
C ARG A 231 -3.73 21.24 -3.00
N GLU A 232 -2.49 21.42 -3.44
CA GLU A 232 -1.80 20.59 -4.41
C GLU A 232 -1.65 19.15 -3.91
N ALA A 233 -1.22 18.97 -2.66
CA ALA A 233 -1.19 17.67 -1.99
C ALA A 233 -2.59 17.04 -1.87
N TYR A 234 -3.59 17.81 -1.43
CA TYR A 234 -4.96 17.31 -1.29
C TYR A 234 -5.59 16.92 -2.62
N ASP A 235 -5.37 17.71 -3.69
CA ASP A 235 -5.88 17.41 -5.02
C ASP A 235 -5.18 16.18 -5.62
N GLN A 236 -3.90 15.92 -5.28
CA GLN A 236 -3.20 14.68 -5.63
C GLN A 236 -3.81 13.46 -4.93
N ILE A 237 -4.05 13.54 -3.61
CA ILE A 237 -4.74 12.48 -2.85
C ILE A 237 -6.12 12.19 -3.45
N LEU A 238 -6.88 13.24 -3.80
CA LEU A 238 -8.19 13.10 -4.43
C LEU A 238 -8.12 12.40 -5.79
N SER A 239 -7.07 12.68 -6.57
CA SER A 239 -6.80 12.03 -7.86
C SER A 239 -6.59 10.53 -7.67
N ASN A 240 -5.76 10.16 -6.69
CA ASN A 240 -5.49 8.76 -6.37
C ASN A 240 -6.70 8.03 -5.78
N THR A 241 -7.52 8.72 -4.99
CA THR A 241 -8.74 8.15 -4.37
C THR A 241 -9.78 7.74 -5.42
N ARG A 242 -9.92 8.53 -6.49
CA ARG A 242 -10.86 8.30 -7.59
C ARG A 242 -10.19 8.62 -8.93
N PRO A 243 -9.35 7.70 -9.44
CA PRO A 243 -8.55 7.97 -10.63
C PRO A 243 -9.38 8.18 -11.90
N ASN A 244 -10.62 7.70 -11.91
CA ASN A 244 -11.58 7.90 -13.00
C ASN A 244 -12.66 8.94 -12.67
N GLY A 245 -12.43 9.78 -11.65
CA GLY A 245 -13.36 10.85 -11.28
C GLY A 245 -14.60 10.38 -10.53
N VAL A 246 -15.58 11.28 -10.40
CA VAL A 246 -16.87 11.00 -9.78
C VAL A 246 -17.86 10.59 -10.86
N VAL A 247 -18.43 9.39 -10.73
CA VAL A 247 -19.50 8.93 -11.62
C VAL A 247 -20.83 9.56 -11.22
N LYS A 248 -21.63 9.97 -12.21
CA LYS A 248 -22.98 10.54 -11.97
C LYS A 248 -24.00 9.47 -11.58
N PHE A 249 -23.79 8.24 -12.04
CA PHE A 249 -24.66 7.09 -11.82
C PHE A 249 -23.80 5.86 -11.49
N GLY A 250 -24.28 5.03 -10.56
CA GLY A 250 -23.62 3.78 -10.19
C GLY A 250 -22.35 3.98 -9.35
N HIS A 251 -21.55 2.91 -9.30
CA HIS A 251 -20.31 2.90 -8.54
C HIS A 251 -19.13 3.34 -9.40
N PRO A 252 -18.20 4.15 -8.85
CA PRO A 252 -16.96 4.45 -9.54
C PRO A 252 -16.22 3.12 -9.83
N ALA A 253 -15.74 2.96 -11.06
CA ALA A 253 -15.08 1.72 -11.47
C ALA A 253 -13.84 1.40 -10.62
N ARG A 254 -13.15 2.45 -10.14
CA ARG A 254 -12.06 2.35 -9.17
C ARG A 254 -12.22 3.46 -8.13
N LYS A 255 -12.19 3.06 -6.85
CA LYS A 255 -12.25 3.94 -5.70
C LYS A 255 -11.41 3.32 -4.60
N MET A 256 -10.55 4.12 -3.97
CA MET A 256 -9.90 3.68 -2.74
C MET A 256 -10.95 3.46 -1.64
N TYR A 257 -10.66 2.49 -0.76
CA TYR A 257 -11.51 2.16 0.37
C TYR A 257 -11.52 3.28 1.41
N GLY A 258 -10.37 3.88 1.70
CA GLY A 258 -10.25 4.97 2.66
C GLY A 258 -8.92 5.70 2.52
N VAL A 259 -8.83 6.88 3.14
CA VAL A 259 -7.58 7.63 3.27
C VAL A 259 -7.41 8.07 4.72
N THR A 260 -6.26 7.78 5.30
CA THR A 260 -5.87 8.25 6.64
C THR A 260 -4.90 9.41 6.48
N TYR A 261 -5.24 10.57 7.06
CA TYR A 261 -4.41 11.78 6.95
C TYR A 261 -3.41 11.89 8.12
N LEU A 262 -2.12 12.02 7.77
CA LEU A 262 -1.02 12.25 8.69
C LEU A 262 -0.76 13.76 8.82
N ARG A 263 -0.97 14.40 9.97
CA ARG A 263 -1.57 13.95 11.23
C ARG A 263 -2.26 15.16 11.89
N LEU A 264 -3.24 14.91 12.76
CA LEU A 264 -3.75 15.93 13.67
C LEU A 264 -2.59 16.64 14.39
N SER A 265 -2.58 17.97 14.30
CA SER A 265 -1.57 18.83 14.92
C SER A 265 -2.08 20.26 15.05
N ASP A 266 -1.44 21.07 15.88
CA ASP A 266 -1.75 22.50 15.98
C ASP A 266 -1.58 23.21 14.62
N LYS A 267 -0.63 22.75 13.79
CA LYS A 267 -0.46 23.26 12.42
C LYS A 267 -1.67 22.96 11.54
N LEU A 268 -2.25 21.76 11.62
CA LEU A 268 -3.49 21.43 10.92
C LEU A 268 -4.65 22.33 11.40
N MET A 269 -4.73 22.56 12.71
CA MET A 269 -5.83 23.29 13.34
C MET A 269 -5.77 24.81 13.17
N LYS A 270 -4.70 25.37 12.59
CA LYS A 270 -4.67 26.79 12.20
C LYS A 270 -5.80 27.06 11.21
N GLN A 271 -6.57 28.13 11.45
CA GLN A 271 -7.79 28.47 10.70
C GLN A 271 -7.66 28.25 9.19
N ARG A 272 -6.64 28.85 8.55
CA ARG A 272 -6.38 28.71 7.11
C ARG A 272 -6.19 27.26 6.67
N ASN A 273 -5.37 26.50 7.40
CA ASN A 273 -5.06 25.11 7.06
C ASN A 273 -6.30 24.22 7.26
N PHE A 274 -7.04 24.44 8.34
CA PHE A 274 -8.24 23.68 8.64
C PHE A 274 -9.38 23.98 7.65
N ASP A 275 -9.49 25.21 7.15
CA ASP A 275 -10.45 25.57 6.09
C ASP A 275 -10.15 24.86 4.77
N ILE A 276 -8.86 24.74 4.41
CA ILE A 276 -8.42 23.95 3.25
C ILE A 276 -8.72 22.46 3.49
N PHE A 277 -8.40 21.94 4.68
CA PHE A 277 -8.66 20.54 5.03
C PHE A 277 -10.16 20.20 5.01
N LYS A 278 -11.04 21.07 5.52
CA LYS A 278 -12.50 20.91 5.40
C LYS A 278 -12.95 20.82 3.95
N THR A 279 -12.34 21.62 3.06
CA THR A 279 -12.62 21.56 1.62
C THR A 279 -12.17 20.21 1.04
N PHE A 280 -10.98 19.74 1.43
CA PHE A 280 -10.48 18.41 1.06
C PHE A 280 -11.44 17.29 1.52
N VAL A 281 -11.87 17.28 2.78
CA VAL A 281 -12.82 16.29 3.31
C VAL A 281 -14.15 16.35 2.55
N LYS A 282 -14.67 17.56 2.26
CA LYS A 282 -15.89 17.70 1.46
C LYS A 282 -15.73 17.12 0.06
N LYS A 283 -14.59 17.34 -0.60
CA LYS A 283 -14.27 16.73 -1.89
C LYS A 283 -14.07 15.21 -1.78
N MET A 284 -13.48 14.70 -0.71
CA MET A 284 -13.36 13.26 -0.45
C MET A 284 -14.74 12.60 -0.37
N HIS A 285 -15.71 13.27 0.25
CA HIS A 285 -17.12 12.87 0.30
C HIS A 285 -17.92 13.19 -0.98
N ALA A 286 -17.25 13.47 -2.10
CA ALA A 286 -17.89 13.83 -3.37
C ALA A 286 -18.89 15.00 -3.25
N ASN A 287 -18.55 16.01 -2.43
CA ASN A 287 -19.36 17.17 -2.08
C ASN A 287 -20.66 16.87 -1.32
N LEU A 288 -20.79 15.67 -0.77
CA LEU A 288 -21.86 15.32 0.16
C LEU A 288 -21.48 15.70 1.59
N ASP A 289 -22.50 15.89 2.43
CA ASP A 289 -22.29 16.04 3.86
C ASP A 289 -21.79 14.72 4.48
N TYR A 290 -21.24 14.80 5.69
CA TYR A 290 -20.82 13.62 6.44
C TYR A 290 -21.98 12.63 6.56
N CYS A 291 -21.71 11.37 6.21
CA CYS A 291 -22.65 10.27 6.36
C CYS A 291 -22.16 9.35 7.48
N SER A 292 -22.90 9.30 8.59
CA SER A 292 -22.57 8.46 9.74
C SER A 292 -22.87 6.99 9.55
N ASP A 293 -23.66 6.63 8.54
CA ASP A 293 -24.04 5.26 8.19
C ASP A 293 -23.21 4.79 6.97
N PRO A 294 -22.20 3.92 7.17
CA PRO A 294 -21.32 3.45 6.10
C PRO A 294 -22.01 2.65 4.99
N GLU A 295 -23.13 1.99 5.32
CA GLU A 295 -23.87 1.20 4.34
C GLU A 295 -24.48 2.08 3.24
N ARG A 296 -24.77 3.36 3.53
CA ARG A 296 -25.29 4.32 2.53
C ARG A 296 -24.31 4.64 1.42
N TYR A 297 -23.02 4.41 1.64
CA TYR A 297 -21.98 4.58 0.64
C TYR A 297 -21.20 3.29 0.38
N TYR A 298 -21.85 2.15 0.64
CA TYR A 298 -21.43 0.80 0.27
C TYR A 298 -20.13 0.34 0.93
N HIS A 299 -19.90 0.84 2.14
CA HIS A 299 -18.87 0.36 3.04
C HIS A 299 -19.50 -0.61 4.02
N PHE A 300 -19.58 -1.89 3.63
CA PHE A 300 -20.15 -2.95 4.46
C PHE A 300 -19.06 -3.60 5.31
N THR A 301 -19.30 -3.70 6.61
CA THR A 301 -18.50 -4.50 7.53
C THR A 301 -19.25 -5.78 7.85
N GLU A 302 -18.99 -6.83 7.08
CA GLU A 302 -19.49 -8.17 7.41
C GLU A 302 -18.66 -8.82 8.52
N PRO A 303 -19.24 -9.75 9.30
CA PRO A 303 -18.47 -10.53 10.26
C PRO A 303 -17.29 -11.20 9.55
N MET A 304 -16.09 -11.03 10.08
CA MET A 304 -14.88 -11.58 9.51
C MET A 304 -14.99 -13.09 9.37
N GLU A 305 -14.84 -13.58 8.15
CA GLU A 305 -14.72 -15.00 7.86
C GLU A 305 -13.29 -15.47 8.04
N ARG A 306 -13.11 -16.79 8.16
CA ARG A 306 -11.78 -17.39 8.25
C ARG A 306 -11.03 -17.15 6.92
N SER A 307 -9.73 -16.89 7.00
CA SER A 307 -8.85 -16.84 5.82
C SER A 307 -9.13 -18.05 4.91
N LYS A 308 -9.12 -17.82 3.59
CA LYS A 308 -9.17 -18.89 2.56
C LYS A 308 -7.99 -19.86 2.73
N PRO A 309 -7.86 -20.95 1.97
CA PRO A 309 -6.64 -21.79 2.02
C PRO A 309 -5.36 -20.99 1.72
N ARG A 310 -4.22 -21.48 2.20
CA ARG A 310 -2.91 -20.87 1.92
C ARG A 310 -2.64 -20.92 0.42
N ILE A 311 -2.17 -19.81 -0.15
CA ILE A 311 -1.77 -19.76 -1.55
C ILE A 311 -0.29 -20.18 -1.60
N PRO A 312 0.08 -21.21 -2.38
CA PRO A 312 1.47 -21.58 -2.56
C PRO A 312 2.29 -20.42 -3.12
N LEU A 313 3.58 -20.36 -2.76
CA LEU A 313 4.44 -19.24 -3.11
C LEU A 313 4.60 -19.11 -4.63
N GLU A 314 4.64 -20.22 -5.34
CA GLU A 314 4.74 -20.28 -6.80
C GLU A 314 3.55 -19.57 -7.47
N ILE A 315 2.35 -19.75 -6.91
CA ILE A 315 1.11 -19.10 -7.38
C ILE A 315 1.05 -17.63 -6.99
N LEU A 316 1.63 -17.25 -5.84
CA LEU A 316 1.82 -15.83 -5.51
C LEU A 316 2.76 -15.16 -6.52
N LEU A 317 3.81 -15.87 -6.95
CA LEU A 317 4.82 -15.35 -7.86
C LEU A 317 4.36 -15.29 -9.32
N GLU A 318 3.32 -16.00 -9.74
CA GLU A 318 2.63 -15.70 -11.01
C GLU A 318 2.15 -14.24 -11.06
N ALA A 319 1.86 -13.64 -9.91
CA ALA A 319 1.48 -12.23 -9.82
C ALA A 319 2.62 -11.27 -10.18
N THR A 320 3.86 -11.74 -10.33
CA THR A 320 4.98 -10.87 -10.75
C THR A 320 4.95 -10.52 -12.23
N GLU A 321 4.10 -11.18 -13.03
CA GLU A 321 3.88 -10.76 -14.42
C GLU A 321 3.44 -9.29 -14.47
N PRO A 322 4.11 -8.44 -15.26
CA PRO A 322 3.78 -7.02 -15.36
C PRO A 322 2.32 -6.77 -15.69
N LEU A 323 1.73 -5.79 -15.03
CA LEU A 323 0.38 -5.33 -15.29
C LEU A 323 0.44 -3.87 -15.71
N GLU A 324 -0.14 -3.57 -16.88
CA GLU A 324 -0.37 -2.18 -17.29
C GLU A 324 -1.30 -1.50 -16.28
N PRO A 325 -0.86 -0.39 -15.63
CA PRO A 325 -1.70 0.32 -14.67
C PRO A 325 -3.02 0.79 -15.31
N TYR A 326 -4.08 0.82 -14.51
CA TYR A 326 -5.34 1.40 -14.98
C TYR A 326 -5.16 2.88 -15.37
N PRO A 327 -6.01 3.43 -16.25
CA PRO A 327 -5.89 4.82 -16.67
C PRO A 327 -6.29 5.79 -15.55
N TRP A 328 -5.46 6.82 -15.32
CA TRP A 328 -5.77 7.99 -14.46
C TRP A 328 -6.22 9.16 -15.34
N LEU A 329 -7.22 9.92 -14.87
CA LEU A 329 -7.54 11.22 -15.44
C LEU A 329 -6.38 12.20 -15.20
N LYS A 330 -6.14 13.07 -16.18
CA LYS A 330 -5.06 14.08 -16.09
C LYS A 330 -5.36 15.18 -15.05
N GLU A 331 -6.63 15.40 -14.70
CA GLU A 331 -7.08 16.33 -13.65
C GLU A 331 -8.33 15.76 -12.94
N THR A 332 -8.49 16.08 -11.65
CA THR A 332 -9.65 15.62 -10.85
C THR A 332 -10.92 16.38 -11.24
N ASP A 333 -11.92 15.66 -11.77
CA ASP A 333 -13.25 16.19 -12.15
C ASP A 333 -14.06 16.84 -11.00
N VAL A 334 -13.56 16.78 -9.76
CA VAL A 334 -14.21 17.38 -8.57
C VAL A 334 -14.26 18.93 -8.65
N THR A 335 -13.58 19.54 -9.63
CA THR A 335 -13.63 20.98 -9.91
C THR A 335 -14.80 21.42 -10.81
N ARG A 336 -15.62 20.51 -11.39
CA ARG A 336 -16.71 20.91 -12.30
C ARG A 336 -18.09 20.33 -11.96
N ARG A 337 -18.96 21.26 -11.51
CA ARG A 337 -20.44 21.31 -11.55
C ARG A 337 -21.22 20.76 -10.35
N VAL A 338 -21.84 21.69 -9.62
CA VAL A 338 -22.88 21.52 -8.58
C VAL A 338 -24.16 22.16 -9.11
N LEU A 339 -25.29 21.43 -9.18
CA LEU A 339 -26.66 21.98 -9.17
C LEU A 339 -27.82 20.94 -9.17
N ALA A 340 -27.58 19.63 -9.07
CA ALA A 340 -28.65 18.61 -9.21
C ALA A 340 -28.91 17.73 -7.96
N GLY A 341 -28.35 18.07 -6.79
CA GLY A 341 -28.36 17.20 -5.60
C GLY A 341 -29.73 16.98 -4.93
N PHE A 342 -30.69 17.88 -5.12
CA PHE A 342 -31.96 17.87 -4.38
C PHE A 342 -32.95 16.79 -4.87
N LEU A 343 -33.07 16.59 -6.19
CA LEU A 343 -33.94 15.53 -6.73
C LEU A 343 -33.42 14.11 -6.43
N HIS A 344 -32.12 13.98 -6.15
CA HIS A 344 -31.47 12.68 -5.96
C HIS A 344 -31.67 12.08 -4.57
N TYR A 345 -31.81 12.93 -3.53
CA TYR A 345 -32.16 12.47 -2.18
C TYR A 345 -33.49 11.72 -2.16
N ILE A 346 -34.46 12.18 -2.96
CA ILE A 346 -35.79 11.58 -3.08
C ILE A 346 -35.71 10.21 -3.77
N LEU A 347 -35.00 10.11 -4.90
CA LEU A 347 -34.90 8.86 -5.66
C LEU A 347 -34.11 7.76 -4.91
N ALA A 348 -33.01 8.13 -4.24
CA ALA A 348 -32.23 7.20 -3.44
C ALA A 348 -33.01 6.65 -2.23
N THR A 349 -33.89 7.47 -1.65
CA THR A 349 -34.79 7.04 -0.57
C THR A 349 -35.81 5.99 -1.06
N VAL A 350 -36.35 6.18 -2.27
CA VAL A 350 -37.31 5.25 -2.88
C VAL A 350 -36.66 3.90 -3.22
N LEU A 351 -35.47 3.89 -3.82
CA LEU A 351 -34.76 2.65 -4.16
C LEU A 351 -34.33 1.86 -2.91
N ARG A 352 -34.00 2.54 -1.81
CA ARG A 352 -33.62 1.92 -0.53
C ARG A 352 -34.80 1.22 0.14
N ILE A 353 -36.01 1.77 0.05
CA ILE A 353 -37.24 1.15 0.58
C ILE A 353 -37.55 -0.17 -0.15
N LEU A 354 -37.19 -0.28 -1.43
CA LEU A 354 -37.60 -1.40 -2.28
C LEU A 354 -36.59 -2.56 -2.35
N ARG A 355 -35.40 -2.45 -1.74
CA ARG A 355 -34.32 -3.48 -1.80
C ARG A 355 -34.05 -4.03 -3.21
N ILE A 356 -34.25 -3.22 -4.25
CA ILE A 356 -34.02 -3.63 -5.63
C ILE A 356 -32.51 -3.62 -5.87
N LYS A 357 -31.92 -4.81 -6.03
CA LYS A 357 -30.57 -4.95 -6.59
C LYS A 357 -30.64 -4.56 -8.07
N VAL A 358 -29.93 -3.50 -8.45
CA VAL A 358 -29.72 -3.16 -9.85
C VAL A 358 -28.49 -3.96 -10.30
N ASN A 359 -28.70 -4.91 -11.21
CA ASN A 359 -27.61 -5.66 -11.87
C ASN A 359 -26.80 -4.75 -12.79
#